data_AF-A0A0Q8JSX1-F1
#
_entry.id   AF-A0A0Q8JSX1-F1
#
_cell.length_a   1.000
_cell.length_b   1.000
_cell.length_c   1.000
_cell.angle_alpha   90.00
_cell.angle_beta   90.00
_cell.angle_gamma   90.00
#
_symmetry.space_group_name_H-M   'P 1'
#
loop_
_entity.id
_entity.type
_entity.pdbx_description
1 polymer ?
#
loop_
_entity_poly.entity_id
_entity_poly.type
_entity_poly.pdbx_seq_one_letter_code
_entity_poly.pdbx_strand_id
1 'polypeptide(L)'
;MNLADLFFQKLDSFLDAGPGPGSFGPLVYVQAEPSQFLLAATNAGGTAVPLVRWHDLLPRKALARAMHKRGYSEADLDAIVVVLSRLALVFEVDRRQRTNKDYFIFFYVLQLLALKQRPIEGGDDVRSKALYFLLFELSIDHEVRARLRLSGNRMMFATDELVEVDFSQVVDEVYGSLGIERAKEHALLSCMHGFHRAVVAFVAAPGDPELRLSFDDRNADLIDSDRFVDALARDPGRVFEALAAAVDRHQSNDRLFVSNMILMNYSFHVLKDRPEDVLNLRRYLGNDGLFGEVLRALIHRRMFVDKAQFAAIDTGQDLSDLVVDSGLFYNITHSELIV
;
A
#
# COMPACT_ATOMS: atom_id res chain seq x y z
N MET A 1 4.40 -4.42 -18.99
CA MET A 1 3.00 -4.28 -18.52
C MET A 1 2.94 -3.03 -17.67
N ASN A 2 2.05 -2.08 -17.96
CA ASN A 2 1.84 -0.90 -17.12
C ASN A 2 0.79 -1.25 -16.05
N LEU A 3 1.12 -1.07 -14.77
CA LEU A 3 0.22 -1.37 -13.66
C LEU A 3 -0.51 -0.12 -13.13
N ALA A 4 -0.21 1.06 -13.68
CA ALA A 4 -0.89 2.31 -13.35
C ALA A 4 -2.40 2.20 -13.53
N ASP A 5 -2.85 1.71 -14.69
CA ASP A 5 -4.27 1.61 -15.02
C ASP A 5 -5.02 0.66 -14.07
N LEU A 6 -4.36 -0.40 -13.60
CA LEU A 6 -4.93 -1.31 -12.61
C LEU A 6 -5.05 -0.65 -11.22
N PHE A 7 -4.06 0.16 -10.85
CA PHE A 7 -4.10 0.93 -9.61
C PHE A 7 -5.19 2.00 -9.65
N PHE A 8 -5.33 2.72 -10.76
CA PHE A 8 -6.42 3.68 -10.99
C PHE A 8 -7.78 2.98 -10.98
N GLN A 9 -7.94 1.82 -11.61
CA GLN A 9 -9.18 1.03 -11.54
C GLN A 9 -9.57 0.68 -10.11
N LYS A 10 -8.59 0.34 -9.25
CA LYS A 10 -8.84 0.10 -7.82
C LYS A 10 -9.25 1.39 -7.11
N LEU A 11 -8.54 2.49 -7.36
CA LEU A 11 -8.85 3.79 -6.78
C LEU A 11 -10.25 4.27 -7.17
N ASP A 12 -10.58 4.25 -8.46
CA ASP A 12 -11.90 4.63 -8.97
C ASP A 12 -13.00 3.78 -8.34
N SER A 13 -12.78 2.47 -8.22
CA SER A 13 -13.75 1.57 -7.57
C SER A 13 -13.90 1.82 -6.06
N PHE A 14 -12.87 2.35 -5.42
CA PHE A 14 -12.89 2.72 -4.01
C PHE A 14 -13.62 4.05 -3.80
N LEU A 15 -13.36 5.03 -4.67
CA LEU A 15 -13.97 6.36 -4.65
C LEU A 15 -15.42 6.33 -5.09
N ASP A 16 -15.77 5.53 -6.09
CA ASP A 16 -17.14 5.38 -6.58
C ASP A 16 -17.45 3.93 -6.94
N ALA A 17 -18.66 3.49 -6.57
CA ALA A 17 -19.13 2.13 -6.85
C ALA A 17 -19.61 1.95 -8.30
N GLY A 18 -18.90 2.53 -9.28
CA GLY A 18 -19.21 2.52 -10.71
C GLY A 18 -19.33 1.10 -11.32
N PRO A 19 -19.37 0.95 -12.65
CA PRO A 19 -19.51 -0.37 -13.28
C PRO A 19 -18.41 -1.34 -12.82
N GLY A 20 -18.68 -2.65 -12.93
CA GLY A 20 -17.73 -3.70 -12.54
C GLY A 20 -16.36 -3.51 -13.20
N PRO A 21 -15.27 -3.97 -12.55
CA PRO A 21 -13.92 -3.69 -13.02
C PRO A 21 -13.66 -4.28 -14.41
N GLY A 22 -12.94 -3.51 -15.24
CA GLY A 22 -12.71 -3.83 -16.66
C GLY A 22 -11.69 -4.94 -16.93
N SER A 23 -11.37 -5.16 -18.21
CA SER A 23 -10.27 -6.02 -18.66
C SER A 23 -9.07 -5.20 -19.12
N PHE A 24 -7.88 -5.71 -18.84
CA PHE A 24 -6.59 -5.08 -19.11
C PHE A 24 -5.74 -6.04 -19.94
N GLY A 25 -6.15 -6.22 -21.20
CA GLY A 25 -5.56 -7.21 -22.10
C GLY A 25 -5.76 -8.64 -21.56
N PRO A 26 -4.69 -9.41 -21.30
CA PRO A 26 -4.79 -10.78 -20.76
C PRO A 26 -5.14 -10.81 -19.26
N LEU A 27 -5.21 -9.65 -18.59
CA LEU A 27 -5.62 -9.55 -17.20
C LEU A 27 -7.09 -9.17 -17.10
N VAL A 28 -7.83 -9.85 -16.24
CA VAL A 28 -9.25 -9.63 -15.99
C VAL A 28 -9.54 -9.70 -14.50
N TYR A 29 -10.63 -9.07 -14.08
CA TYR A 29 -11.13 -9.25 -12.72
C TYR A 29 -12.12 -10.40 -12.67
N VAL A 30 -11.91 -11.31 -11.71
CA VAL A 30 -12.84 -12.41 -11.41
C VAL A 30 -13.44 -12.20 -10.03
N GLN A 31 -14.74 -12.43 -9.93
CA GLN A 31 -15.44 -12.31 -8.67
C GLN A 31 -15.10 -13.51 -7.76
N ALA A 32 -14.47 -13.24 -6.61
CA ALA A 32 -14.14 -14.24 -5.62
C ALA A 32 -15.25 -14.40 -4.58
N GLU A 33 -15.85 -13.29 -4.17
CA GLU A 33 -17.00 -13.20 -3.29
C GLU A 33 -17.98 -12.12 -3.79
N PRO A 34 -19.22 -12.03 -3.28
CA PRO A 34 -20.11 -10.89 -3.56
C PRO A 34 -19.36 -9.56 -3.40
N SER A 35 -19.24 -8.80 -4.49
CA SER A 35 -18.57 -7.49 -4.53
C SER A 35 -17.05 -7.48 -4.25
N GLN A 36 -16.39 -8.64 -4.21
CA GLN A 36 -14.93 -8.76 -4.11
C GLN A 36 -14.36 -9.37 -5.39
N PHE A 37 -13.42 -8.65 -6.03
CA PHE A 37 -12.85 -9.00 -7.31
C PHE A 37 -11.33 -9.12 -7.23
N LEU A 38 -10.83 -10.29 -7.62
CA LEU A 38 -9.41 -10.60 -7.70
C LEU A 38 -8.91 -10.43 -9.13
N LEU A 39 -7.70 -9.94 -9.27
CA LEU A 39 -7.02 -9.90 -10.56
C LEU A 39 -6.59 -11.31 -10.98
N ALA A 40 -6.90 -11.68 -12.22
CA ALA A 40 -6.63 -12.98 -12.81
C ALA A 40 -5.99 -12.82 -14.18
N ALA A 41 -5.23 -13.83 -14.60
CA ALA A 41 -4.74 -13.95 -15.97
C ALA A 41 -5.60 -14.95 -16.74
N THR A 42 -5.93 -14.63 -17.99
CA THR A 42 -6.68 -15.52 -18.88
C THR A 42 -5.75 -16.35 -19.75
N ASN A 43 -6.09 -17.63 -19.94
CA ASN A 43 -5.46 -18.46 -20.95
C ASN A 43 -6.12 -18.26 -22.32
N ALA A 44 -5.53 -18.85 -23.38
CA ALA A 44 -6.08 -18.78 -24.73
C ALA A 44 -7.49 -19.39 -24.88
N GLY A 45 -7.90 -20.24 -23.93
CA GLY A 45 -9.24 -20.83 -23.86
C GLY A 45 -10.26 -20.00 -23.06
N GLY A 46 -9.88 -18.80 -22.60
CA GLY A 46 -10.75 -17.91 -21.84
C GLY A 46 -10.94 -18.28 -20.36
N THR A 47 -10.26 -19.31 -19.86
CA THR A 47 -10.27 -19.63 -18.43
C THR A 47 -9.38 -18.66 -17.68
N ALA A 48 -9.94 -17.99 -16.66
CA ALA A 48 -9.24 -17.05 -15.82
C ALA A 48 -8.70 -17.73 -14.55
N VAL A 49 -7.43 -17.52 -14.26
CA VAL A 49 -6.77 -18.03 -13.05
C VAL A 49 -6.35 -16.83 -12.19
N PRO A 50 -6.88 -16.70 -10.95
CA PRO A 50 -6.49 -15.64 -10.03
C PRO A 50 -4.97 -15.61 -9.83
N LEU A 51 -4.37 -14.42 -9.90
CA LEU A 51 -2.92 -14.25 -9.72
C LEU A 51 -2.46 -14.68 -8.32
N VAL A 52 -3.31 -14.51 -7.32
CA VAL A 52 -3.10 -15.04 -5.95
C VAL A 52 -2.89 -16.56 -5.90
N ARG A 53 -3.32 -17.29 -6.94
CA ARG A 53 -3.26 -18.75 -7.06
C ARG A 53 -2.30 -19.22 -8.16
N TRP A 54 -1.40 -18.36 -8.66
CA TRP A 54 -0.42 -18.70 -9.70
C TRP A 54 0.32 -20.03 -9.47
N HIS A 55 0.63 -20.33 -8.21
CA HIS A 55 1.33 -21.54 -7.79
C HIS A 55 0.57 -22.85 -8.03
N ASP A 56 -0.76 -22.80 -8.20
CA ASP A 56 -1.60 -24.00 -8.42
C ASP A 56 -1.36 -24.62 -9.81
N LEU A 57 -0.83 -23.81 -10.73
CA LEU A 57 -0.46 -24.25 -12.08
C LEU A 57 0.83 -25.07 -12.08
N LEU A 58 1.55 -25.12 -10.96
CA LEU A 58 2.91 -25.62 -10.87
C LEU A 58 2.98 -26.85 -9.97
N PRO A 59 3.63 -27.94 -10.41
CA PRO A 59 3.87 -29.08 -9.54
C PRO A 59 4.81 -28.68 -8.39
N ARG A 60 4.27 -28.52 -7.18
CA ARG A 60 4.99 -28.01 -5.99
C ARG A 60 6.35 -28.70 -5.74
N LYS A 61 6.39 -30.03 -5.87
CA LYS A 61 7.63 -30.83 -5.70
C LYS A 61 8.69 -30.53 -6.76
N ALA A 62 8.28 -30.25 -8.00
CA ALA A 62 9.19 -29.93 -9.08
C ALA A 62 9.78 -28.52 -8.90
N LEU A 63 8.93 -27.54 -8.55
CA LEU A 63 9.35 -26.19 -8.22
C LEU A 63 10.33 -26.18 -7.03
N ALA A 64 9.99 -26.87 -5.94
CA ALA A 64 10.86 -27.00 -4.77
C ALA A 64 12.24 -27.58 -5.12
N ARG A 65 12.28 -28.67 -5.90
CA ARG A 65 13.55 -29.26 -6.35
C ARG A 65 14.36 -28.31 -7.21
N ALA A 66 13.71 -27.53 -8.07
CA ALA A 66 14.40 -26.61 -8.96
C ALA A 66 14.96 -25.39 -8.20
N MET A 67 14.18 -24.81 -7.28
CA MET A 67 14.63 -23.70 -6.43
C MET A 67 15.74 -24.15 -5.47
N HIS A 68 15.64 -25.36 -4.90
CA HIS A 68 16.70 -25.92 -4.06
C HIS A 68 18.04 -26.06 -4.80
N LYS A 69 18.03 -26.46 -6.08
CA LYS A 69 19.25 -26.49 -6.91
C LYS A 69 19.89 -25.11 -7.13
N ARG A 70 19.15 -24.03 -6.90
CA ARG A 70 19.62 -22.65 -6.99
C ARG A 70 19.99 -22.04 -5.63
N GLY A 71 19.98 -22.84 -4.56
CA GLY A 71 20.38 -22.40 -3.22
C GLY A 71 19.23 -21.86 -2.35
N TYR A 72 17.97 -22.03 -2.76
CA TYR A 72 16.82 -21.65 -1.93
C TYR A 72 16.40 -22.81 -1.02
N SER A 73 16.14 -22.50 0.25
CA SER A 73 15.53 -23.42 1.19
C SER A 73 14.04 -23.63 0.91
N GLU A 74 13.41 -24.56 1.64
CA GLU A 74 11.95 -24.71 1.61
C GLU A 74 11.24 -23.48 2.18
N ALA A 75 11.77 -22.89 3.26
CA ALA A 75 11.24 -21.68 3.87
C ALA A 75 11.34 -20.46 2.92
N ASP A 76 12.43 -20.35 2.16
CA ASP A 76 12.57 -19.33 1.12
C ASP A 76 11.47 -19.49 0.06
N LEU A 77 11.22 -20.72 -0.40
CA LEU A 77 10.17 -20.98 -1.38
C LEU A 77 8.77 -20.63 -0.83
N ASP A 78 8.48 -20.98 0.42
CA ASP A 78 7.23 -20.59 1.07
C ASP A 78 7.06 -19.07 1.13
N ALA A 79 8.10 -18.35 1.56
CA ALA A 79 8.12 -16.90 1.58
C ALA A 79 7.88 -16.31 0.18
N ILE A 80 8.58 -16.81 -0.85
CA ILE A 80 8.42 -16.36 -2.24
C ILE A 80 6.98 -16.57 -2.72
N VAL A 81 6.40 -17.74 -2.45
CA VAL A 81 5.03 -18.06 -2.85
C VAL A 81 4.03 -17.12 -2.19
N VAL A 82 4.16 -16.89 -0.89
CA VAL A 82 3.32 -15.96 -0.15
C VAL A 82 3.45 -14.55 -0.73
N VAL A 83 4.66 -14.04 -0.91
CA VAL A 83 4.90 -12.67 -1.40
C VAL A 83 4.29 -12.47 -2.78
N LEU A 84 4.56 -13.36 -3.74
CA LEU A 84 4.05 -13.22 -5.10
C LEU A 84 2.52 -13.33 -5.16
N SER A 85 1.94 -14.26 -4.39
CA SER A 85 0.49 -14.37 -4.29
C SER A 85 -0.15 -13.11 -3.69
N ARG A 86 0.43 -12.54 -2.62
CA ARG A 86 -0.17 -11.41 -1.90
C ARG A 86 0.08 -10.06 -2.56
N LEU A 87 1.16 -9.87 -3.33
CA LEU A 87 1.38 -8.66 -4.12
C LEU A 87 0.27 -8.41 -5.14
N ALA A 88 -0.40 -9.45 -5.62
CA ALA A 88 -1.58 -9.29 -6.50
C ALA A 88 -2.75 -8.56 -5.82
N LEU A 89 -2.84 -8.61 -4.48
CA LEU A 89 -3.90 -7.95 -3.72
C LEU A 89 -3.75 -6.42 -3.66
N VAL A 90 -2.61 -5.87 -4.07
CA VAL A 90 -2.46 -4.42 -4.30
C VAL A 90 -3.51 -3.91 -5.29
N PHE A 91 -3.94 -4.77 -6.22
CA PHE A 91 -4.94 -4.46 -7.25
C PHE A 91 -6.28 -5.12 -6.98
N GLU A 92 -6.51 -5.70 -5.81
CA GLU A 92 -7.83 -6.24 -5.45
C GLU A 92 -8.88 -5.12 -5.39
N VAL A 93 -10.06 -5.38 -5.94
CA VAL A 93 -11.21 -4.47 -5.82
C VAL A 93 -12.21 -5.09 -4.85
N ASP A 94 -12.28 -4.55 -3.64
CA ASP A 94 -13.29 -4.93 -2.65
C ASP A 94 -14.30 -3.78 -2.49
N ARG A 95 -15.53 -4.03 -2.93
CA ARG A 95 -16.64 -3.08 -2.82
C ARG A 95 -17.60 -3.41 -1.70
N ARG A 96 -17.30 -4.43 -0.88
CA ARG A 96 -18.17 -4.80 0.25
C ARG A 96 -18.20 -3.68 1.27
N GLN A 97 -17.02 -3.13 1.60
CA GLN A 97 -16.87 -2.03 2.55
C GLN A 97 -15.63 -1.21 2.20
N ARG A 98 -15.69 0.13 2.35
CA ARG A 98 -14.46 0.93 2.40
C ARG A 98 -13.76 0.59 3.70
N THR A 99 -12.64 -0.10 3.59
CA THR A 99 -11.89 -0.56 4.75
C THR A 99 -10.76 0.41 5.08
N ASN A 100 -10.37 0.49 6.36
CA ASN A 100 -9.16 1.21 6.73
C ASN A 100 -7.92 0.63 6.04
N LYS A 101 -7.92 -0.68 5.78
CA LYS A 101 -6.86 -1.39 5.05
C LYS A 101 -6.63 -0.81 3.65
N ASP A 102 -7.67 -0.54 2.87
CA ASP A 102 -7.46 0.04 1.52
C ASP A 102 -6.81 1.42 1.57
N TYR A 103 -7.21 2.27 2.52
CA TYR A 103 -6.52 3.53 2.77
C TYR A 103 -5.03 3.33 3.09
N PHE A 104 -4.67 2.34 3.92
CA PHE A 104 -3.25 2.02 4.18
C PHE A 104 -2.52 1.47 2.95
N ILE A 105 -3.15 0.60 2.15
CA ILE A 105 -2.57 0.11 0.89
C ILE A 105 -2.32 1.29 -0.06
N PHE A 106 -3.32 2.14 -0.31
CA PHE A 106 -3.16 3.32 -1.16
C PHE A 106 -2.06 4.22 -0.63
N PHE A 107 -2.07 4.52 0.67
CA PHE A 107 -1.06 5.36 1.29
C PHE A 107 0.35 4.80 1.05
N TYR A 108 0.62 3.55 1.41
CA TYR A 108 1.97 3.00 1.29
C TYR A 108 2.42 2.87 -0.17
N VAL A 109 1.52 2.56 -1.11
CA VAL A 109 1.82 2.61 -2.54
C VAL A 109 2.21 4.02 -2.95
N LEU A 110 1.44 5.05 -2.59
CA LEU A 110 1.75 6.44 -2.91
C LEU A 110 3.06 6.92 -2.27
N GLN A 111 3.36 6.52 -1.03
CA GLN A 111 4.65 6.78 -0.40
C GLN A 111 5.79 6.19 -1.24
N LEU A 112 5.69 4.91 -1.63
CA LEU A 112 6.72 4.25 -2.43
C LEU A 112 6.89 4.91 -3.81
N LEU A 113 5.78 5.33 -4.44
CA LEU A 113 5.79 6.00 -5.74
C LEU A 113 6.41 7.41 -5.69
N ALA A 114 6.16 8.17 -4.63
CA ALA A 114 6.74 9.50 -4.46
C ALA A 114 8.21 9.44 -4.00
N LEU A 115 8.54 8.58 -3.04
CA LEU A 115 9.89 8.52 -2.45
C LEU A 115 10.96 7.97 -3.41
N LYS A 116 10.60 7.13 -4.38
CA LYS A 116 11.53 6.65 -5.42
C LYS A 116 11.98 7.74 -6.41
N GLN A 117 11.37 8.93 -6.36
CA GLN A 117 11.79 10.11 -7.13
C GLN A 117 12.86 10.93 -6.40
N ARG A 118 13.19 10.61 -5.14
CA ARG A 118 14.22 11.31 -4.35
C ARG A 118 15.60 10.69 -4.51
N PRO A 119 16.70 11.46 -4.33
CA PRO A 119 18.06 10.92 -4.29
C PRO A 119 18.19 9.81 -3.23
N ILE A 120 18.98 8.77 -3.53
CA ILE A 120 19.04 7.49 -2.80
C ILE A 120 19.51 7.64 -1.33
N GLU A 121 20.25 8.70 -0.99
CA GLU A 121 20.82 8.89 0.35
C GLU A 121 19.76 9.15 1.42
N GLY A 122 19.62 8.21 2.36
CA GLY A 122 18.68 8.28 3.49
C GLY A 122 17.22 7.90 3.17
N GLY A 123 16.88 7.68 1.89
CA GLY A 123 15.51 7.35 1.46
C GLY A 123 15.13 5.86 1.61
N ASP A 124 16.12 4.96 1.55
CA ASP A 124 15.86 3.51 1.51
C ASP A 124 15.28 2.95 2.83
N ASP A 125 15.60 3.54 3.98
CA ASP A 125 15.01 3.12 5.27
C ASP A 125 13.52 3.46 5.35
N VAL A 126 13.16 4.69 4.96
CA VAL A 126 11.76 5.14 4.94
C VAL A 126 10.96 4.33 3.92
N ARG A 127 11.54 4.07 2.75
CA ARG A 127 10.92 3.23 1.71
C ARG A 127 10.79 1.77 2.15
N SER A 128 11.81 1.21 2.79
CA SER A 128 11.76 -0.15 3.33
C SER A 128 10.70 -0.26 4.43
N LYS A 129 10.54 0.77 5.28
CA LYS A 129 9.45 0.85 6.24
C LYS A 129 8.09 0.88 5.55
N ALA A 130 7.92 1.72 4.51
CA ALA A 130 6.68 1.77 3.74
C ALA A 130 6.36 0.42 3.06
N LEU A 131 7.37 -0.25 2.47
CA LEU A 131 7.21 -1.59 1.91
C LEU A 131 6.80 -2.60 2.99
N TYR A 132 7.48 -2.60 4.14
CA TYR A 132 7.19 -3.52 5.23
C TYR A 132 5.73 -3.41 5.70
N PHE A 133 5.20 -2.19 5.83
CA PHE A 133 3.81 -1.99 6.22
C PHE A 133 2.82 -2.24 5.08
N LEU A 134 3.16 -1.97 3.82
CA LEU A 134 2.36 -2.42 2.68
C LEU A 134 2.17 -3.94 2.73
N LEU A 135 3.26 -4.68 2.90
CA LEU A 135 3.20 -6.14 2.98
C LEU A 135 2.38 -6.61 4.21
N PHE A 136 2.36 -5.84 5.30
CA PHE A 136 1.49 -6.10 6.46
C PHE A 136 0.01 -6.00 6.08
N GLU A 137 -0.39 -4.93 5.39
CA GLU A 137 -1.77 -4.77 4.94
C GLU A 137 -2.21 -5.85 3.95
N LEU A 138 -1.26 -6.38 3.16
CA LEU A 138 -1.48 -7.53 2.27
C LEU A 138 -1.51 -8.88 3.00
N SER A 139 -1.53 -8.87 4.34
CA SER A 139 -1.64 -10.06 5.19
C SER A 139 -0.50 -11.06 5.00
N ILE A 140 0.73 -10.54 4.82
CA ILE A 140 1.96 -11.33 4.81
C ILE A 140 2.54 -11.31 6.22
N ASP A 141 2.92 -12.45 6.81
CA ASP A 141 3.41 -12.51 8.20
C ASP A 141 4.79 -11.87 8.41
N HIS A 142 5.08 -11.48 9.66
CA HIS A 142 6.32 -10.77 10.02
C HIS A 142 7.58 -11.45 9.50
N GLU A 143 7.71 -12.77 9.68
CA GLU A 143 8.87 -13.55 9.27
C GLU A 143 9.14 -13.46 7.77
N VAL A 144 8.09 -13.42 6.95
CA VAL A 144 8.20 -13.29 5.49
C VAL A 144 8.51 -11.85 5.10
N ARG A 145 7.83 -10.87 5.73
CA ARG A 145 8.06 -9.44 5.44
C ARG A 145 9.47 -8.98 5.82
N ALA A 146 10.03 -9.52 6.91
CA ALA A 146 11.37 -9.20 7.40
C ALA A 146 12.48 -9.63 6.42
N ARG A 147 12.19 -10.54 5.48
CA ARG A 147 13.12 -10.94 4.42
C ARG A 147 13.21 -9.92 3.28
N LEU A 148 12.30 -8.94 3.21
CA LEU A 148 12.22 -8.00 2.10
C LEU A 148 12.62 -6.58 2.53
N ARG A 149 13.48 -5.94 1.74
CA ARG A 149 13.80 -4.51 1.91
C ARG A 149 14.07 -3.84 0.58
N LEU A 150 14.06 -2.51 0.57
CA LEU A 150 14.46 -1.72 -0.59
C LEU A 150 15.91 -1.29 -0.46
N SER A 151 16.67 -1.44 -1.53
CA SER A 151 18.08 -1.01 -1.61
C SER A 151 18.38 -0.55 -3.03
N GLY A 152 18.80 0.69 -3.22
CA GLY A 152 19.20 1.20 -4.54
C GLY A 152 18.12 1.05 -5.62
N ASN A 153 16.86 1.31 -5.24
CA ASN A 153 15.66 1.11 -6.08
C ASN A 153 15.39 -0.33 -6.53
N ARG A 154 15.88 -1.30 -5.76
CA ARG A 154 15.57 -2.72 -5.97
C ARG A 154 14.92 -3.29 -4.73
N MET A 155 14.06 -4.27 -4.92
CA MET A 155 13.54 -5.10 -3.84
C MET A 155 14.54 -6.22 -3.61
N MET A 156 15.17 -6.22 -2.46
CA MET A 156 16.10 -7.25 -2.03
C MET A 156 15.36 -8.28 -1.18
N PHE A 157 15.70 -9.55 -1.37
CA PHE A 157 15.19 -10.68 -0.61
C PHE A 157 16.35 -11.37 0.10
N ALA A 158 16.28 -11.47 1.42
CA ALA A 158 17.23 -12.19 2.24
C ALA A 158 16.84 -13.68 2.29
N THR A 159 17.76 -14.55 1.86
CA THR A 159 17.60 -16.00 1.96
C THR A 159 17.97 -16.50 3.36
N ASP A 160 17.60 -17.75 3.68
CA ASP A 160 18.04 -18.41 4.91
C ASP A 160 19.57 -18.51 5.03
N GLU A 161 20.28 -18.55 3.90
CA GLU A 161 21.75 -18.53 3.86
C GLU A 161 22.34 -17.11 4.06
N LEU A 162 21.51 -16.12 4.42
CA LEU A 162 21.86 -14.71 4.66
C LEU A 162 22.48 -14.03 3.43
N VAL A 163 22.20 -14.53 2.24
CA VAL A 163 22.54 -13.87 0.98
C VAL A 163 21.35 -13.02 0.55
N GLU A 164 21.61 -11.76 0.22
CA GLU A 164 20.61 -10.89 -0.36
C GLU A 164 20.62 -10.98 -1.88
N VAL A 165 19.47 -11.27 -2.45
CA VAL A 165 19.28 -11.39 -3.90
C VAL A 165 18.23 -10.39 -4.38
N ASP A 166 18.36 -9.91 -5.61
CA ASP A 166 17.33 -9.07 -6.22
C ASP A 166 16.07 -9.92 -6.43
N PHE A 167 14.95 -9.49 -5.85
CA PHE A 167 13.71 -10.24 -5.90
C PHE A 167 13.16 -10.38 -7.34
N SER A 168 13.52 -9.48 -8.24
CA SER A 168 13.21 -9.64 -9.67
C SER A 168 13.92 -10.84 -10.29
N GLN A 169 15.15 -11.13 -9.85
CA GLN A 169 15.88 -12.34 -10.26
C GLN A 169 15.22 -13.58 -9.69
N VAL A 170 14.76 -13.54 -8.43
CA VAL A 170 13.99 -14.64 -7.82
C VAL A 170 12.73 -14.95 -8.63
N VAL A 171 12.00 -13.91 -9.07
CA VAL A 171 10.84 -14.07 -9.97
C VAL A 171 11.25 -14.76 -11.28
N ASP A 172 12.30 -14.29 -11.92
CA ASP A 172 12.80 -14.89 -13.17
C ASP A 172 13.21 -16.34 -13.00
N GLU A 173 13.81 -16.68 -11.86
CA GLU A 173 14.19 -18.04 -11.54
C GLU A 173 12.98 -18.94 -11.31
N VAL A 174 12.00 -18.51 -10.51
CA VAL A 174 10.74 -19.24 -10.30
C VAL A 174 10.13 -19.61 -11.64
N TYR A 175 10.00 -18.65 -12.56
CA TYR A 175 9.39 -18.87 -13.85
C TYR A 175 10.31 -19.64 -14.83
N GLY A 176 11.62 -19.37 -14.82
CA GLY A 176 12.60 -20.11 -15.63
C GLY A 176 12.75 -21.58 -15.24
N SER A 177 12.44 -21.94 -13.98
CA SER A 177 12.46 -23.34 -13.51
C SER A 177 11.43 -24.23 -14.21
N LEU A 178 10.41 -23.62 -14.83
CA LEU A 178 9.22 -24.29 -15.34
C LEU A 178 9.34 -24.72 -16.80
N GLY A 179 10.41 -24.30 -17.49
CA GLY A 179 10.52 -24.49 -18.93
C GLY A 179 9.31 -23.93 -19.66
N ILE A 180 8.89 -22.71 -19.32
CA ILE A 180 7.62 -22.08 -19.76
C ILE A 180 7.39 -22.23 -21.26
N GLU A 181 8.46 -22.14 -22.07
CA GLU A 181 8.41 -22.34 -23.53
C GLU A 181 7.82 -23.69 -23.98
N ARG A 182 7.81 -24.71 -23.11
CA ARG A 182 7.33 -26.07 -23.39
C ARG A 182 6.01 -26.39 -22.69
N ALA A 183 5.47 -25.48 -21.88
CA ALA A 183 4.23 -25.70 -21.14
C ALA A 183 3.01 -25.49 -22.06
N LYS A 184 1.99 -26.34 -21.92
CA LYS A 184 0.69 -26.16 -22.59
C LYS A 184 0.04 -24.80 -22.25
N GLU A 185 0.41 -24.22 -21.12
CA GLU A 185 -0.08 -22.95 -20.62
C GLU A 185 0.92 -21.80 -20.77
N HIS A 186 1.82 -21.88 -21.76
CA HIS A 186 2.87 -20.89 -21.99
C HIS A 186 2.37 -19.44 -21.89
N ALA A 187 1.30 -19.09 -22.61
CA ALA A 187 0.75 -17.73 -22.61
C ALA A 187 0.29 -17.26 -21.23
N LEU A 188 -0.33 -18.16 -20.44
CA LEU A 188 -0.80 -17.86 -19.08
C LEU A 188 0.39 -17.62 -18.15
N LEU A 189 1.36 -18.53 -18.14
CA LEU A 189 2.56 -18.41 -17.30
C LEU A 189 3.41 -17.19 -17.69
N SER A 190 3.54 -16.88 -18.97
CA SER A 190 4.22 -15.67 -19.46
C SER A 190 3.50 -14.39 -19.02
N CYS A 191 2.16 -14.39 -19.00
CA CYS A 191 1.38 -13.27 -18.47
C CYS A 191 1.62 -13.08 -16.97
N MET A 192 1.55 -14.16 -16.18
CA MET A 192 1.79 -14.11 -14.73
C MET A 192 3.22 -13.72 -14.39
N HIS A 193 4.21 -14.20 -15.16
CA HIS A 193 5.61 -13.79 -15.05
C HIS A 193 5.78 -12.29 -15.30
N GLY A 194 5.20 -11.80 -16.39
CA GLY A 194 5.20 -10.38 -16.72
C GLY A 194 4.53 -9.52 -15.64
N PHE A 195 3.43 -9.99 -15.07
CA PHE A 195 2.75 -9.33 -13.96
C PHE A 195 3.63 -9.30 -12.70
N HIS A 196 4.19 -10.43 -12.25
CA HIS A 196 5.03 -10.48 -11.05
C HIS A 196 6.28 -9.59 -11.17
N ARG A 197 6.93 -9.57 -12.34
CA ARG A 197 8.02 -8.61 -12.59
C ARG A 197 7.53 -7.17 -12.51
N ALA A 198 6.39 -6.88 -13.13
CA ALA A 198 5.85 -5.53 -13.17
C ALA A 198 5.44 -5.03 -11.78
N VAL A 199 4.86 -5.86 -10.91
CA VAL A 199 4.46 -5.43 -9.56
C VAL A 199 5.65 -5.19 -8.65
N VAL A 200 6.71 -6.02 -8.76
CA VAL A 200 7.98 -5.77 -8.05
C VAL A 200 8.61 -4.45 -8.51
N ALA A 201 8.65 -4.21 -9.83
CA ALA A 201 9.15 -2.95 -10.37
C ALA A 201 8.28 -1.75 -9.97
N PHE A 202 6.95 -1.90 -9.94
CA PHE A 202 6.00 -0.85 -9.58
C PHE A 202 6.29 -0.29 -8.18
N VAL A 203 6.55 -1.17 -7.21
CA VAL A 203 6.83 -0.80 -5.81
C VAL A 203 8.29 -0.43 -5.54
N ALA A 204 9.25 -0.97 -6.29
CA ALA A 204 10.69 -0.84 -5.97
C ALA A 204 11.47 0.07 -6.93
N ALA A 205 11.23 -0.05 -8.24
CA ALA A 205 12.01 0.64 -9.27
C ALA A 205 11.49 2.06 -9.52
N PRO A 206 12.36 3.02 -9.88
CA PRO A 206 11.93 4.37 -10.25
C PRO A 206 10.93 4.23 -11.39
N GLY A 207 9.75 4.79 -11.19
CA GLY A 207 8.64 4.66 -12.12
C GLY A 207 8.57 5.85 -13.05
N ASP A 208 7.46 5.92 -13.77
CA ASP A 208 7.06 7.12 -14.48
C ASP A 208 6.86 8.27 -13.46
N PRO A 209 7.59 9.40 -13.58
CA PRO A 209 7.39 10.56 -12.72
C PRO A 209 5.97 11.15 -12.82
N GLU A 210 5.21 10.79 -13.86
CA GLU A 210 3.85 11.28 -14.12
C GLU A 210 2.75 10.49 -13.40
N LEU A 211 3.09 9.41 -12.66
CA LEU A 211 2.10 8.66 -11.87
C LEU A 211 1.74 9.40 -10.57
N ARG A 212 1.15 10.59 -10.69
CA ARG A 212 0.57 11.37 -9.58
C ARG A 212 -0.94 11.38 -9.72
N LEU A 213 -1.65 11.14 -8.61
CA LEU A 213 -3.10 11.19 -8.62
C LEU A 213 -3.55 12.65 -8.79
N SER A 214 -4.56 12.87 -9.62
CA SER A 214 -5.15 14.18 -9.84
C SER A 214 -6.57 14.16 -9.26
N PHE A 215 -6.80 14.97 -8.24
CA PHE A 215 -8.12 15.20 -7.64
C PHE A 215 -8.53 16.65 -7.80
N ASP A 216 -9.83 16.92 -7.88
CA ASP A 216 -10.38 18.28 -7.81
C ASP A 216 -10.41 18.77 -6.34
N ASP A 217 -9.22 18.84 -5.74
CA ASP A 217 -8.98 19.35 -4.39
C ASP A 217 -7.71 20.21 -4.38
N ARG A 218 -7.79 21.39 -3.74
CA ARG A 218 -6.66 22.34 -3.65
C ARG A 218 -5.45 21.79 -2.89
N ASN A 219 -5.65 20.77 -2.07
CA ASN A 219 -4.65 20.08 -1.26
C ASN A 219 -4.24 18.73 -1.87
N ALA A 220 -4.72 18.37 -3.06
CA ALA A 220 -4.47 17.07 -3.68
C ALA A 220 -2.98 16.75 -3.84
N ASP A 221 -2.12 17.75 -4.04
CA ASP A 221 -0.69 17.55 -4.15
C ASP A 221 -0.02 17.13 -2.83
N LEU A 222 -0.65 17.39 -1.69
CA LEU A 222 -0.15 17.02 -0.36
C LEU A 222 -0.37 15.53 -0.02
N ILE A 223 -1.02 14.76 -0.89
CA ILE A 223 -1.05 13.29 -0.77
C ILE A 223 0.32 12.69 -1.09
N ASP A 224 1.09 13.33 -1.99
CA ASP A 224 2.41 12.87 -2.39
C ASP A 224 3.42 13.22 -1.29
N SER A 225 4.12 12.21 -0.78
CA SER A 225 5.02 12.37 0.36
C SER A 225 6.15 13.37 0.14
N ASP A 226 6.66 13.47 -1.10
CA ASP A 226 7.72 14.40 -1.46
C ASP A 226 7.24 15.85 -1.33
N ARG A 227 6.08 16.15 -1.91
CA ARG A 227 5.44 17.47 -1.85
C ARG A 227 4.97 17.81 -0.43
N PHE A 228 4.45 16.84 0.30
CA PHE A 228 4.05 17.04 1.69
C PHE A 228 5.23 17.46 2.57
N VAL A 229 6.35 16.72 2.50
CA VAL A 229 7.56 17.03 3.30
C VAL A 229 8.17 18.35 2.86
N ASP A 230 8.20 18.65 1.55
CA ASP A 230 8.70 19.93 1.04
C ASP A 230 7.84 21.10 1.49
N ALA A 231 6.50 20.94 1.50
CA ALA A 231 5.57 21.93 2.01
C ALA A 231 5.77 22.13 3.52
N LEU A 232 5.89 21.06 4.31
CA LEU A 232 6.13 21.16 5.75
C LEU A 232 7.43 21.91 6.07
N ALA A 233 8.47 21.77 5.25
CA ALA A 233 9.75 22.45 5.45
C ALA A 233 9.72 23.93 5.03
N ARG A 234 8.94 24.29 4.00
CA ARG A 234 8.94 25.65 3.40
C ARG A 234 7.80 26.53 3.90
N ASP A 235 6.62 25.94 4.05
CA ASP A 235 5.39 26.60 4.47
C ASP A 235 4.53 25.62 5.30
N PRO A 236 4.87 25.41 6.59
CA PRO A 236 4.09 24.56 7.48
C PRO A 236 2.62 24.97 7.59
N GLY A 237 2.32 26.27 7.40
CA GLY A 237 0.96 26.81 7.49
C GLY A 237 0.03 26.17 6.48
N ARG A 238 0.50 25.98 5.23
CA ARG A 238 -0.22 25.24 4.18
C ARG A 238 -0.62 23.84 4.62
N VAL A 239 0.27 23.10 5.28
CA VAL A 239 -0.01 21.75 5.78
C VAL A 239 -1.02 21.79 6.93
N PHE A 240 -0.87 22.75 7.84
CA PHE A 240 -1.79 22.91 8.98
C PHE A 240 -3.19 23.33 8.55
N GLU A 241 -3.32 24.17 7.54
CA GLU A 241 -4.61 24.51 6.92
C GLU A 241 -5.26 23.30 6.23
N ALA A 242 -4.45 22.45 5.58
CA ALA A 242 -4.96 21.22 4.98
C ALA A 242 -5.43 20.22 6.04
N LEU A 243 -4.73 20.11 7.17
CA LEU A 243 -5.15 19.30 8.32
C LEU A 243 -6.44 19.84 8.96
N ALA A 244 -6.59 21.16 9.06
CA ALA A 244 -7.85 21.78 9.52
C ALA A 244 -9.01 21.51 8.56
N ALA A 245 -8.77 21.55 7.25
CA ALA A 245 -9.78 21.22 6.25
C ALA A 245 -10.16 19.73 6.26
N ALA A 246 -9.26 18.85 6.73
CA ALA A 246 -9.47 17.41 6.75
C ALA A 246 -10.55 16.92 7.71
N VAL A 247 -11.01 17.78 8.65
CA VAL A 247 -12.09 17.47 9.60
C VAL A 247 -13.42 18.13 9.22
N ASP A 248 -13.52 18.72 8.03
CA ASP A 248 -14.81 19.17 7.51
C ASP A 248 -15.72 17.97 7.27
N ARG A 249 -16.95 18.06 7.79
CA ARG A 249 -17.98 17.01 7.76
C ARG A 249 -18.66 16.90 6.38
N HIS A 250 -18.44 17.85 5.48
CA HIS A 250 -19.14 17.94 4.20
C HIS A 250 -18.18 17.71 3.03
N GLN A 251 -17.59 16.53 2.97
CA GLN A 251 -16.61 16.16 1.94
C GLN A 251 -17.18 15.19 0.90
N SER A 252 -16.78 15.37 -0.36
CA SER A 252 -16.95 14.31 -1.37
C SER A 252 -15.98 13.15 -1.09
N ASN A 253 -16.20 12.01 -1.75
CA ASN A 253 -15.32 10.83 -1.61
C ASN A 253 -13.85 11.17 -1.93
N ASP A 254 -13.63 11.95 -2.99
CA ASP A 254 -12.30 12.43 -3.41
C ASP A 254 -11.63 13.28 -2.33
N ARG A 255 -12.37 14.26 -1.78
CA ARG A 255 -11.84 15.14 -0.72
C ARG A 255 -11.59 14.38 0.58
N LEU A 256 -12.45 13.41 0.89
CA LEU A 256 -12.26 12.53 2.04
C LEU A 256 -11.01 11.67 1.86
N PHE A 257 -10.75 11.18 0.64
CA PHE A 257 -9.54 10.45 0.33
C PHE A 257 -8.29 11.31 0.52
N VAL A 258 -8.27 12.51 -0.07
CA VAL A 258 -7.18 13.48 0.08
C VAL A 258 -6.94 13.82 1.56
N SER A 259 -8.01 14.11 2.31
CA SER A 259 -7.95 14.42 3.74
C SER A 259 -7.34 13.28 4.56
N ASN A 260 -7.75 12.03 4.30
CA ASN A 260 -7.16 10.86 4.95
C ASN A 260 -5.67 10.71 4.61
N MET A 261 -5.28 10.89 3.34
CA MET A 261 -3.86 10.83 2.95
C MET A 261 -3.02 11.90 3.66
N ILE A 262 -3.55 13.11 3.85
CA ILE A 262 -2.85 14.22 4.53
C ILE A 262 -2.70 13.93 6.03
N LEU A 263 -3.75 13.45 6.70
CA LEU A 263 -3.68 13.01 8.10
C LEU A 263 -2.64 11.90 8.29
N MET A 264 -2.62 10.94 7.36
CA MET A 264 -1.67 9.84 7.35
C MET A 264 -0.23 10.31 7.10
N ASN A 265 -0.03 11.26 6.18
CA ASN A 265 1.28 11.86 5.92
C ASN A 265 1.81 12.60 7.16
N TYR A 266 0.98 13.40 7.83
CA TYR A 266 1.40 14.09 9.05
C TYR A 266 1.75 13.11 10.17
N SER A 267 0.94 12.06 10.34
CA SER A 267 1.23 11.01 11.31
C SER A 267 2.53 10.26 11.00
N PHE A 268 2.75 9.91 9.73
CA PHE A 268 3.91 9.14 9.28
C PHE A 268 5.22 9.93 9.24
N HIS A 269 5.20 11.21 8.88
CA HIS A 269 6.41 12.01 8.71
C HIS A 269 6.74 12.89 9.91
N VAL A 270 5.77 13.15 10.79
CA VAL A 270 5.95 14.04 11.96
C VAL A 270 5.73 13.28 13.25
N LEU A 271 4.50 12.83 13.49
CA LEU A 271 4.08 12.40 14.83
C LEU A 271 4.63 11.04 15.26
N LYS A 272 4.95 10.14 14.32
CA LYS A 272 5.48 8.81 14.65
C LYS A 272 6.76 8.87 15.49
N ASP A 273 7.60 9.89 15.28
CA ASP A 273 8.90 10.05 15.91
C ASP A 273 8.88 11.19 16.95
N ARG A 274 8.02 12.20 16.75
CA ARG A 274 7.89 13.39 17.60
C ARG A 274 6.42 13.75 17.83
N PRO A 275 5.69 13.01 18.69
CA PRO A 275 4.27 13.29 18.96
C PRO A 275 4.04 14.70 19.55
N GLU A 276 5.02 15.28 20.24
CA GLU A 276 4.98 16.65 20.78
C GLU A 276 4.88 17.74 19.70
N ASP A 277 5.28 17.45 18.45
CA ASP A 277 5.18 18.41 17.34
C ASP A 277 3.72 18.74 16.99
N VAL A 278 2.75 17.97 17.50
CA VAL A 278 1.31 18.30 17.43
C VAL A 278 0.98 19.65 18.09
N LEU A 279 1.80 20.12 19.04
CA LEU A 279 1.62 21.43 19.67
C LEU A 279 1.95 22.60 18.74
N ASN A 280 2.73 22.36 17.67
CA ASN A 280 2.92 23.37 16.62
C ASN A 280 1.61 23.63 15.88
N LEU A 281 0.88 22.54 15.55
CA LEU A 281 -0.45 22.63 14.93
C LEU A 281 -1.44 23.36 15.84
N ARG A 282 -1.50 23.01 17.13
CA ARG A 282 -2.35 23.71 18.11
C ARG A 282 -2.09 25.22 18.12
N ARG A 283 -0.81 25.61 18.21
CA ARG A 283 -0.39 27.02 18.21
C ARG A 283 -0.78 27.74 16.93
N TYR A 284 -0.66 27.08 15.78
CA TYR A 284 -1.04 27.66 14.50
C TYR A 284 -2.55 27.88 14.38
N LEU A 285 -3.35 26.88 14.74
CA LEU A 285 -4.80 26.96 14.61
C LEU A 285 -5.42 28.00 15.53
N GLY A 286 -4.86 28.20 16.74
CA GLY A 286 -5.36 29.16 17.71
C GLY A 286 -6.81 28.91 18.17
N ASN A 287 -7.37 27.75 17.81
CA ASN A 287 -8.74 27.32 18.10
C ASN A 287 -8.69 25.91 18.68
N ASP A 288 -8.86 25.80 19.99
CA ASP A 288 -8.76 24.54 20.72
C ASP A 288 -9.86 23.53 20.31
N GLY A 289 -11.04 23.99 19.87
CA GLY A 289 -12.09 23.10 19.38
C GLY A 289 -11.73 22.43 18.07
N LEU A 290 -11.29 23.22 17.09
CA LEU A 290 -10.83 22.72 15.79
C LEU A 290 -9.58 21.84 15.95
N PHE A 291 -8.64 22.24 16.81
CA PHE A 291 -7.48 21.40 17.15
C PHE A 291 -7.91 20.05 17.74
N GLY A 292 -8.90 20.03 18.63
CA GLY A 292 -9.47 18.82 19.20
C GLY A 292 -10.04 17.87 18.15
N GLU A 293 -10.78 18.39 17.17
CA GLU A 293 -11.31 17.60 16.04
C GLU A 293 -10.17 16.98 15.22
N VAL A 294 -9.13 17.76 14.87
CA VAL A 294 -7.97 17.26 14.12
C VAL A 294 -7.18 16.21 14.90
N LEU A 295 -6.93 16.44 16.19
CA LEU A 295 -6.22 15.49 17.04
C LEU A 295 -6.96 14.15 17.15
N ARG A 296 -8.29 14.19 17.31
CA ARG A 296 -9.13 12.98 17.31
C ARG A 296 -9.08 12.26 15.97
N ALA A 297 -9.12 12.98 14.84
CA ALA A 297 -8.99 12.40 13.52
C ALA A 297 -7.64 11.69 13.32
N LEU A 298 -6.53 12.30 13.76
CA LEU A 298 -5.18 11.71 13.72
C LEU A 298 -5.12 10.40 14.54
N ILE A 299 -5.68 10.40 15.76
CA ILE A 299 -5.71 9.20 16.62
C ILE A 299 -6.62 8.12 16.02
N HIS A 300 -7.80 8.48 15.50
CA HIS A 300 -8.73 7.54 14.88
C HIS A 300 -8.18 6.89 13.61
N ARG A 301 -7.34 7.61 12.85
CA ARG A 301 -6.66 7.06 11.66
C ARG A 301 -5.65 5.97 12.03
N ARG A 302 -5.16 5.95 13.29
CA ARG A 302 -4.28 4.93 13.87
C ARG A 302 -2.98 4.67 13.10
N MET A 303 -2.48 5.67 12.40
CA MET A 303 -1.26 5.56 11.63
C MET A 303 -0.05 5.93 12.50
N PHE A 304 0.59 4.95 13.15
CA PHE A 304 1.72 5.16 14.09
C PHE A 304 1.43 6.06 15.30
N VAL A 305 0.17 6.46 15.45
CA VAL A 305 -0.30 7.43 16.42
C VAL A 305 -1.48 6.83 17.16
N ASP A 306 -1.43 6.85 18.49
CA ASP A 306 -2.49 6.44 19.38
C ASP A 306 -2.68 7.43 20.54
N LYS A 307 -3.73 7.20 21.34
CA LYS A 307 -4.05 8.02 22.50
C LYS A 307 -2.95 8.00 23.57
N ALA A 308 -2.23 6.88 23.72
CA ALA A 308 -1.21 6.74 24.75
C ALA A 308 0.00 7.65 24.48
N GLN A 309 0.36 7.85 23.21
CA GLN A 309 1.44 8.77 22.82
C GLN A 309 1.19 10.23 23.23
N PHE A 310 -0.07 10.63 23.40
CA PHE A 310 -0.43 11.99 23.83
C PHE A 310 -0.76 12.11 25.32
N ALA A 311 -0.76 11.02 26.09
CA ALA A 311 -1.16 11.05 27.50
C ALA A 311 -0.26 11.94 28.38
N ALA A 312 1.01 12.07 28.01
CA ALA A 312 1.99 12.90 28.71
C ALA A 312 2.18 14.30 28.08
N ILE A 313 1.44 14.62 27.02
CA ILE A 313 1.55 15.88 26.29
C ILE A 313 0.40 16.79 26.69
N ASP A 314 0.68 18.02 27.10
CA ASP A 314 -0.36 19.03 27.38
C ASP A 314 -0.99 19.54 26.09
N THR A 315 -1.86 18.71 25.53
CA THR A 315 -2.66 19.03 24.34
C THR A 315 -3.81 19.96 24.66
N GLY A 316 -4.16 20.17 25.94
CA GLY A 316 -5.37 20.88 26.36
C GLY A 316 -6.68 20.18 25.97
N GLN A 317 -6.63 18.92 25.51
CA GLN A 317 -7.78 18.15 25.06
C GLN A 317 -8.06 17.02 26.04
N ASP A 318 -9.33 16.86 26.42
CA ASP A 318 -9.77 15.63 27.07
C ASP A 318 -9.92 14.56 25.98
N LEU A 319 -9.15 13.49 26.08
CA LEU A 319 -9.21 12.33 25.17
C LEU A 319 -9.87 11.12 25.85
N SER A 320 -10.35 11.25 27.10
CA SER A 320 -10.81 10.13 27.92
C SER A 320 -11.98 9.37 27.30
N ASP A 321 -12.88 10.10 26.64
CA ASP A 321 -14.07 9.66 25.91
C ASP A 321 -13.77 9.06 24.52
N LEU A 322 -12.55 9.23 24.01
CA LEU A 322 -12.15 8.68 22.72
C LEU A 322 -12.08 7.15 22.78
N VAL A 323 -13.13 6.49 22.28
CA VAL A 323 -13.17 5.04 22.13
C VAL A 323 -12.47 4.66 20.84
N VAL A 324 -11.27 4.09 20.97
CA VAL A 324 -10.52 3.50 19.84
C VAL A 324 -10.77 2.00 19.89
N ASP A 325 -11.80 1.52 19.19
CA ASP A 325 -12.14 0.10 19.20
C ASP A 325 -11.04 -0.71 18.50
N SER A 326 -10.42 -1.63 19.24
CA SER A 326 -9.41 -2.54 18.74
C SER A 326 -9.97 -3.57 17.74
N GLY A 327 -11.30 -3.75 17.65
CA GLY A 327 -11.96 -4.70 16.74
C GLY A 327 -12.41 -4.13 15.39
N LEU A 328 -12.49 -2.79 15.25
CA LEU A 328 -12.93 -2.08 14.03
C LEU A 328 -11.82 -1.89 12.98
N PHE A 329 -10.85 -2.81 12.90
CA PHE A 329 -9.73 -2.72 11.95
C PHE A 329 -10.15 -2.61 10.47
N TYR A 330 -11.41 -2.90 10.12
CA TYR A 330 -11.82 -3.09 8.73
C TYR A 330 -13.13 -2.43 8.27
N ASN A 331 -13.93 -1.78 9.14
CA ASN A 331 -15.23 -1.23 8.71
C ASN A 331 -15.32 0.28 8.99
N ILE A 332 -15.28 1.10 7.93
CA ILE A 332 -15.59 2.55 7.99
C ILE A 332 -17.09 2.79 7.81
N THR A 333 -17.88 1.75 7.57
CA THR A 333 -19.34 1.86 7.36
C THR A 333 -20.12 2.30 8.61
N HIS A 334 -19.48 2.33 9.80
CA HIS A 334 -20.10 2.79 11.05
C HIS A 334 -19.24 3.79 11.84
N SER A 335 -18.38 4.57 11.18
CA SER A 335 -17.87 5.79 11.81
C SER A 335 -18.92 6.89 11.69
N GLU A 336 -19.96 6.85 12.52
CA GLU A 336 -20.63 8.07 13.01
C GLU A 336 -19.67 8.91 13.90
N LEU A 337 -18.41 8.48 14.05
CA LEU A 337 -17.37 9.07 14.90
C LEU A 337 -16.18 9.66 14.12
N ILE A 338 -16.27 9.68 12.79
CA ILE A 338 -15.65 10.74 11.99
C ILE A 338 -16.82 11.14 11.10
N VAL A 339 -17.51 12.23 11.44
CA VAL A 339 -18.65 12.61 10.61
C VAL A 339 -18.17 12.86 9.19
#